data_AF-A0A975EGI9-F1
#
_entry.id   AF-A0A975EGI9-F1
#
_cell.length_a   1.000
_cell.length_b   1.000
_cell.length_c   1.000
_cell.angle_alpha   90.00
_cell.angle_beta   90.00
_cell.angle_gamma   90.00
#
_symmetry.space_group_name_H-M   'P 1'
#
loop_
_entity.id
_entity.type
_entity.pdbx_description
1 polymer ?
#
loop_
_entity_poly.entity_id
_entity_poly.type
_entity_poly.pdbx_seq_one_letter_code
_entity_poly.pdbx_strand_id
1 'polypeptide(L)'
;MAKKDKQESEEVKKGGCLGKLFGLLVFAVLIGLGAALYFVSLPQDLSDIGGYSPAASSPASPPRDIAAVLQKSIEGDYSVTLSETEINSWLARELTLRQGGELAKWVSLRRVWVRLRGEVAEIIVERDVAGHPLTTSMFLQVEQNETAKGITTQIHLHGGGYHADVPVPTRGGRFGQLTVPQGFLIMVMPDFEKIAQLFETEIDLGFRQMARITIEDNRIVLDPKQPTRTEQSGEQNF
;
A
#
# COMPACT_ATOMS: atom_id res chain seq x y z
N MET A 1 81.99 -28.71 9.21
CA MET A 1 80.87 -29.68 9.19
C MET A 1 79.67 -29.04 9.87
N ALA A 2 78.52 -29.13 9.23
CA ALA A 2 77.36 -28.27 9.42
C ALA A 2 76.40 -28.70 10.54
N LYS A 3 75.84 -27.68 11.22
CA LYS A 3 74.45 -27.47 11.70
C LYS A 3 73.59 -28.67 12.12
N LYS A 4 72.94 -28.51 13.30
CA LYS A 4 71.47 -28.36 13.35
C LYS A 4 70.98 -27.84 14.72
N ASP A 5 70.69 -26.53 14.78
CA ASP A 5 69.75 -25.98 15.76
C ASP A 5 68.34 -26.43 15.38
N LYS A 6 67.63 -27.02 16.34
CA LYS A 6 66.24 -27.44 16.20
C LYS A 6 65.35 -26.28 16.65
N GLN A 7 64.97 -25.44 15.70
CA GLN A 7 64.00 -24.37 15.90
C GLN A 7 62.59 -25.00 15.91
N GLU A 8 61.95 -25.03 17.08
CA GLU A 8 60.56 -25.41 17.25
C GLU A 8 59.70 -24.21 16.84
N SER A 9 59.09 -24.31 15.66
CA SER A 9 58.21 -23.28 15.12
C SER A 9 56.83 -23.36 15.78
N GLU A 10 56.46 -22.32 16.54
CA GLU A 10 55.06 -22.09 16.91
C GLU A 10 54.21 -22.02 15.63
N GLU A 11 53.29 -22.98 15.52
CA GLU A 11 52.31 -23.01 14.45
C GLU A 11 51.28 -21.91 14.70
N VAL A 12 51.54 -20.71 14.18
CA VAL A 12 50.54 -19.64 14.13
C VAL A 12 49.42 -20.13 13.21
N LYS A 13 48.33 -20.63 13.83
CA LYS A 13 47.09 -20.98 13.14
C LYS A 13 46.61 -19.79 12.31
N LYS A 14 46.94 -19.80 11.01
CA LYS A 14 46.39 -18.89 10.01
C LYS A 14 44.90 -19.17 9.93
N GLY A 15 44.10 -18.40 10.67
CA GLY A 15 42.65 -18.36 10.53
C GLY A 15 42.30 -18.12 9.06
N GLY A 16 41.76 -19.16 8.42
CA GLY A 16 41.56 -19.20 6.98
C GLY A 16 40.67 -18.07 6.49
N CYS A 17 41.00 -17.55 5.30
CA CYS A 17 40.26 -16.50 4.59
C CYS A 17 38.72 -16.73 4.58
N LEU A 18 38.29 -18.00 4.59
CA LEU A 18 36.89 -18.41 4.68
C LEU A 18 36.18 -17.94 5.96
N GLY A 19 36.84 -17.99 7.12
CA GLY A 19 36.25 -17.57 8.40
C GLY A 19 36.07 -16.05 8.47
N LYS A 20 37.00 -15.30 7.87
CA LYS A 20 36.86 -13.84 7.72
C LYS A 20 35.75 -13.49 6.72
N LEU A 21 35.62 -14.25 5.63
CA LEU A 21 34.54 -14.07 4.65
C LEU A 21 33.17 -14.35 5.28
N PHE A 22 33.04 -15.43 6.05
CA PHE A 22 31.81 -15.75 6.78
C PHE A 22 31.49 -14.66 7.82
N GLY A 23 32.49 -14.19 8.57
CA GLY A 23 32.33 -13.07 9.51
C GLY A 23 31.85 -11.79 8.82
N LEU A 24 32.40 -11.45 7.65
CA LEU A 24 31.96 -10.31 6.85
C LEU A 24 30.53 -10.48 6.33
N LEU A 25 30.13 -11.69 5.92
CA LEU A 25 28.77 -11.98 5.47
C LEU A 25 27.75 -11.82 6.61
N VAL A 26 28.05 -12.38 7.79
CA VAL A 26 27.20 -12.19 8.98
C VAL A 26 27.11 -10.71 9.34
N PHE A 27 28.23 -9.98 9.32
CA PHE A 27 28.24 -8.55 9.60
C PHE A 27 27.41 -7.75 8.58
N ALA A 28 27.49 -8.09 7.29
CA ALA A 28 26.67 -7.49 6.26
C ALA A 28 25.17 -7.75 6.46
N VAL A 29 24.78 -8.97 6.88
CA VAL A 29 23.40 -9.29 7.24
C VAL A 29 22.93 -8.45 8.43
N LEU A 30 23.76 -8.29 9.46
CA LEU A 30 23.43 -7.47 10.63
C LEU A 30 23.25 -5.99 10.26
N ILE A 31 24.11 -5.45 9.38
CA ILE A 31 23.94 -4.09 8.84
C ILE A 31 22.62 -3.99 8.08
N GLY A 32 22.32 -4.97 7.22
CA GLY A 32 21.07 -5.01 6.45
C GLY A 32 19.83 -5.02 7.35
N LEU A 33 19.86 -5.82 8.43
CA LEU A 33 18.78 -5.86 9.41
C LEU A 33 18.66 -4.53 10.18
N GLY A 34 19.78 -3.95 10.60
CA GLY A 34 19.79 -2.64 11.26
C GLY A 34 19.21 -1.54 10.38
N ALA A 35 19.58 -1.51 9.10
CA ALA A 35 19.03 -0.58 8.12
C ALA A 35 17.52 -0.81 7.91
N ALA A 36 17.08 -2.07 7.81
CA ALA A 36 15.65 -2.39 7.68
C ALA A 36 14.85 -1.89 8.89
N LEU A 37 15.30 -2.15 10.12
CA LEU A 37 14.65 -1.67 11.33
C LEU A 37 14.60 -0.14 11.39
N TYR A 38 15.68 0.53 10.97
CA TYR A 38 15.72 1.99 10.86
C TYR A 38 14.64 2.50 9.90
N PHE A 39 14.55 1.98 8.67
CA PHE A 39 13.54 2.41 7.70
C PHE A 39 12.11 2.05 8.11
N VAL A 40 11.90 0.95 8.83
CA VAL A 40 10.60 0.59 9.42
C VAL A 40 10.16 1.60 10.48
N SER A 41 11.10 2.10 11.28
CA SER A 41 10.81 3.07 12.34
C SER A 41 10.55 4.49 11.84
N LEU A 42 11.00 4.82 10.63
CA LEU A 42 10.76 6.13 10.03
C LEU A 42 9.39 6.16 9.33
N PRO A 43 8.50 7.10 9.66
CA PRO A 43 7.24 7.23 8.95
C PRO A 43 7.49 7.56 7.48
N GLN A 44 6.53 7.19 6.63
CA GLN A 44 6.51 7.62 5.24
C GLN A 44 6.45 9.15 5.14
N ASP A 45 7.10 9.69 4.12
CA ASP A 45 6.80 11.05 3.68
C ASP A 45 5.38 11.05 3.10
N LEU A 46 4.54 11.96 3.60
CA LEU A 46 3.14 12.15 3.19
C LEU A 46 2.94 13.53 2.55
N SER A 47 4.00 14.33 2.40
CA SER A 47 3.93 15.70 1.90
C SER A 47 3.48 15.80 0.44
N ASP A 48 3.61 14.70 -0.30
CA ASP A 48 3.14 14.55 -1.68
C ASP A 48 1.64 14.25 -1.79
N ILE A 49 0.99 13.86 -0.69
CA ILE A 49 -0.40 13.42 -0.70
C ILE A 49 -1.34 14.63 -0.64
N GLY A 50 -2.25 14.70 -1.60
CA GLY A 50 -3.36 15.65 -1.64
C GLY A 50 -4.18 15.63 -0.35
N GLY A 51 -4.38 16.81 0.23
CA GLY A 51 -5.08 16.98 1.51
C GLY A 51 -4.19 16.80 2.75
N TYR A 52 -2.91 16.46 2.59
CA TYR A 52 -1.94 16.53 3.68
C TYR A 52 -1.56 17.99 3.94
N SER A 53 -1.70 18.43 5.19
CA SER A 53 -1.07 19.64 5.69
C SER A 53 -0.74 19.44 7.16
N PRO A 54 0.51 19.71 7.60
CA PRO A 54 0.91 19.59 9.00
C PRO A 54 0.05 20.41 9.97
N ALA A 55 -0.71 21.40 9.46
CA ALA A 55 -1.55 22.31 10.22
C ALA A 55 -3.06 22.23 9.88
N ALA A 56 -3.49 21.39 8.92
CA ALA A 56 -4.90 21.34 8.53
C ALA A 56 -5.69 20.39 9.44
N SER A 57 -6.27 20.95 10.51
CA SER A 57 -7.25 20.27 11.34
C SER A 57 -8.64 20.18 10.70
N SER A 58 -8.87 20.74 9.50
CA SER A 58 -10.12 20.57 8.73
C SER A 58 -9.95 21.07 7.29
N PRO A 59 -10.58 20.42 6.30
CA PRO A 59 -10.62 20.91 4.92
C PRO A 59 -11.40 22.24 4.81
N ALA A 60 -11.00 23.10 3.87
CA ALA A 60 -11.57 24.45 3.65
C ALA A 60 -13.03 24.47 3.16
N SER A 61 -13.53 23.32 2.68
CA SER A 61 -14.93 23.07 2.34
C SER A 61 -15.34 21.72 2.92
N PRO A 62 -16.60 21.55 3.37
CA PRO A 62 -17.06 20.25 3.84
C PRO A 62 -16.90 19.23 2.71
N PRO A 63 -16.21 18.09 2.94
CA PRO A 63 -16.07 17.07 1.93
C PRO A 63 -17.45 16.63 1.43
N ARG A 64 -17.60 16.36 0.14
CA ARG A 64 -18.84 15.77 -0.37
C ARG A 64 -19.07 14.43 0.33
N ASP A 65 -20.33 14.06 0.50
CA ASP A 65 -20.66 12.70 0.91
C ASP A 65 -20.38 11.78 -0.28
N ILE A 66 -19.26 11.04 -0.21
CA ILE A 66 -18.82 10.16 -1.29
C ILE A 66 -19.87 9.08 -1.57
N ALA A 67 -20.53 8.51 -0.55
CA ALA A 67 -21.57 7.51 -0.76
C ALA A 67 -22.72 8.08 -1.58
N ALA A 68 -23.22 9.27 -1.20
CA ALA A 68 -24.30 9.93 -1.92
C ALA A 68 -23.90 10.35 -3.35
N VAL A 69 -22.63 10.73 -3.56
CA VAL A 69 -22.11 11.07 -4.89
C VAL A 69 -22.04 9.83 -5.80
N LEU A 70 -21.54 8.71 -5.28
CA LEU A 70 -21.46 7.45 -6.02
C LEU A 70 -22.85 6.92 -6.36
N GLN A 71 -23.78 6.95 -5.40
CA GLN A 71 -25.17 6.56 -5.60
C GLN A 71 -25.82 7.36 -6.74
N LYS A 72 -25.69 8.69 -6.72
CA LYS A 72 -26.24 9.55 -7.80
C LYS A 72 -25.58 9.29 -9.15
N SER A 73 -24.29 8.99 -9.17
CA SER A 73 -23.56 8.61 -10.38
C SER A 73 -24.13 7.34 -10.99
N ILE A 74 -24.38 6.32 -10.17
CA ILE A 74 -24.99 5.05 -10.58
C ILE A 74 -26.43 5.27 -11.08
N GLU A 75 -27.26 5.99 -10.31
CA GLU A 75 -28.66 6.27 -10.67
C GLU A 75 -28.78 7.13 -11.93
N GLY A 76 -27.86 8.08 -12.11
CA GLY A 76 -27.85 9.02 -13.23
C GLY A 76 -27.02 8.55 -14.43
N ASP A 77 -26.40 7.38 -14.36
CA ASP A 77 -25.53 6.81 -15.40
C ASP A 77 -24.49 7.82 -15.91
N TYR A 78 -23.70 8.40 -14.99
CA TYR A 78 -22.63 9.34 -15.34
C TYR A 78 -21.34 9.06 -14.57
N SER A 79 -20.21 9.30 -15.22
CA SER A 79 -18.90 9.11 -14.58
C SER A 79 -18.62 10.19 -13.54
N VAL A 80 -17.98 9.79 -12.44
CA VAL A 80 -17.50 10.68 -11.40
C VAL A 80 -15.99 10.60 -11.26
N THR A 81 -15.36 11.75 -11.11
CA THR A 81 -13.94 11.87 -10.76
C THR A 81 -13.82 12.32 -9.32
N LEU A 82 -13.05 11.58 -8.53
CA LEU A 82 -12.70 11.92 -7.15
C LEU A 82 -11.19 12.19 -7.09
N SER A 83 -10.82 13.37 -6.60
CA SER A 83 -9.40 13.70 -6.39
C SER A 83 -8.86 13.05 -5.11
N GLU A 84 -7.55 12.81 -5.07
CA GLU A 84 -6.86 12.31 -3.88
C GLU A 84 -7.12 13.21 -2.66
N THR A 85 -7.11 14.54 -2.86
CA THR A 85 -7.43 15.53 -1.82
C THR A 85 -8.86 15.35 -1.29
N GLU A 86 -9.82 15.08 -2.17
CA GLU A 86 -11.21 14.89 -1.78
C GLU A 86 -11.40 13.61 -0.98
N ILE A 87 -10.81 12.49 -1.44
CA ILE A 87 -10.86 11.20 -0.75
C ILE A 87 -10.26 11.32 0.65
N ASN A 88 -9.08 11.93 0.76
CA ASN A 88 -8.39 12.07 2.04
C ASN A 88 -9.09 13.03 3.00
N SER A 89 -9.74 14.08 2.47
CA SER A 89 -10.56 14.99 3.27
C SER A 89 -11.82 14.30 3.80
N TRP A 90 -12.46 13.48 2.98
CA TRP A 90 -13.63 12.69 3.37
C TRP A 90 -13.27 11.61 4.40
N LEU A 91 -12.22 10.81 4.15
CA LEU A 91 -11.74 9.77 5.07
C LEU A 91 -11.43 10.32 6.46
N ALA A 92 -10.77 11.48 6.52
CA ALA A 92 -10.42 12.13 7.78
C ALA A 92 -11.66 12.44 8.62
N ARG A 93 -12.73 12.91 8.00
CA ARG A 93 -13.99 13.21 8.69
C ARG A 93 -14.69 11.93 9.15
N GLU A 94 -14.87 10.97 8.24
CA GLU A 94 -15.63 9.75 8.53
C GLU A 94 -14.94 8.87 9.59
N LEU A 95 -13.61 8.78 9.57
CA LEU A 95 -12.88 8.01 10.57
C LEU A 95 -13.01 8.59 11.97
N THR A 96 -12.98 9.92 12.13
CA THR A 96 -13.23 10.55 13.43
C THR A 96 -14.64 10.25 13.94
N LEU A 97 -15.64 10.20 13.05
CA LEU A 97 -17.03 9.87 13.42
C LEU A 97 -17.21 8.40 13.80
N ARG A 98 -16.44 7.49 13.18
CA ARG A 98 -16.57 6.03 13.35
C ARG A 98 -15.63 5.46 14.43
N GLN A 99 -14.63 6.21 14.89
CA GLN A 99 -13.71 5.80 15.95
C GLN A 99 -14.27 6.12 17.36
N GLY A 100 -15.02 5.18 17.94
CA GLY A 100 -15.29 5.12 19.38
C GLY A 100 -14.76 3.82 19.99
N GLY A 101 -13.84 3.88 20.98
CA GLY A 101 -13.41 2.69 21.74
C GLY A 101 -12.03 2.72 22.44
N GLU A 102 -11.89 1.87 23.46
CA GLU A 102 -10.78 1.64 24.42
C GLU A 102 -9.47 1.04 23.82
N LEU A 103 -8.97 1.51 22.68
CA LEU A 103 -7.66 1.06 22.15
C LEU A 103 -6.48 1.94 22.63
N ALA A 104 -6.73 2.85 23.58
CA ALA A 104 -5.92 4.02 23.90
C ALA A 104 -4.65 3.80 24.72
N LYS A 105 -4.29 2.57 25.14
CA LYS A 105 -3.18 2.43 26.10
C LYS A 105 -1.79 2.51 25.48
N TRP A 106 -1.62 2.11 24.21
CA TRP A 106 -0.29 2.08 23.57
C TRP A 106 -0.28 2.38 22.06
N VAL A 107 -1.43 2.25 21.38
CA VAL A 107 -1.55 2.46 19.92
C VAL A 107 -2.78 3.30 19.64
N SER A 108 -2.62 4.49 19.06
CA SER A 108 -3.75 5.31 18.60
C SER A 108 -3.72 5.45 17.08
N LEU A 109 -4.86 5.17 16.43
CA LEU A 109 -5.01 5.39 14.99
C LEU A 109 -5.18 6.90 14.78
N ARG A 110 -4.22 7.54 14.09
CA ARG A 110 -4.25 8.98 13.82
C ARG A 110 -5.08 9.29 12.59
N ARG A 111 -4.79 8.57 11.50
CA ARG A 111 -5.41 8.84 10.20
C ARG A 111 -5.24 7.67 9.24
N VAL A 112 -6.08 7.62 8.22
CA VAL A 112 -5.87 6.81 7.02
C VAL A 112 -5.78 7.75 5.84
N TRP A 113 -4.81 7.47 4.97
CA TRP A 113 -4.55 8.19 3.74
C TRP A 113 -4.68 7.24 2.56
N VAL A 114 -5.08 7.79 1.42
CA VAL A 114 -5.03 7.15 0.12
C VAL A 114 -4.07 7.97 -0.73
N ARG A 115 -3.10 7.28 -1.31
CA ARG A 115 -2.20 7.84 -2.32
C ARG A 115 -2.50 7.18 -3.66
N LEU A 116 -2.73 7.96 -4.71
CA LEU A 116 -3.09 7.52 -6.05
C LEU A 116 -1.94 7.81 -7.01
N ARG A 117 -1.31 6.75 -7.55
CA ARG A 117 -0.17 6.86 -8.47
C ARG A 117 -0.27 5.84 -9.59
N GLY A 118 -0.32 6.33 -10.83
CA GLY A 118 -0.59 5.50 -12.00
C GLY A 118 -1.81 4.62 -11.76
N GLU A 119 -1.69 3.32 -12.01
CA GLU A 119 -2.79 2.34 -11.86
C GLU A 119 -2.93 1.77 -10.44
N VAL A 120 -2.19 2.31 -9.46
CA VAL A 120 -2.11 1.76 -8.09
C VAL A 120 -2.61 2.79 -7.08
N ALA A 121 -3.45 2.32 -6.17
CA ALA A 121 -3.76 3.02 -4.93
C ALA A 121 -2.94 2.43 -3.78
N GLU A 122 -2.39 3.30 -2.94
CA GLU A 122 -1.73 2.93 -1.70
C GLU A 122 -2.58 3.41 -0.52
N ILE A 123 -3.06 2.47 0.30
CA ILE A 123 -3.80 2.75 1.52
C ILE A 123 -2.79 2.82 2.65
N ILE A 124 -2.63 3.97 3.28
CA ILE A 124 -1.62 4.24 4.31
C ILE A 124 -2.32 4.49 5.65
N VAL A 125 -1.99 3.69 6.64
CA VAL A 125 -2.48 3.81 8.01
C VAL A 125 -1.41 4.49 8.85
N GLU A 126 -1.74 5.65 9.40
CA GLU A 126 -0.89 6.41 10.31
C GLU A 126 -1.35 6.19 11.76
N ARG A 127 -0.45 5.72 12.61
CA ARG A 127 -0.70 5.45 14.02
C ARG A 127 0.39 6.02 14.90
N ASP A 128 0.05 6.35 16.14
CA ASP A 128 1.01 6.64 17.19
C ASP A 128 1.21 5.38 18.01
N VAL A 129 2.46 4.94 18.17
CA VAL A 129 2.85 3.81 19.02
C VAL A 129 3.85 4.33 20.05
N ALA A 130 3.46 4.37 21.33
CA ALA A 130 4.28 4.87 22.42
C ALA A 130 4.88 6.29 22.18
N GLY A 131 4.13 7.20 21.56
CA GLY A 131 4.56 8.57 21.25
C GLY A 131 5.35 8.71 19.95
N HIS A 132 5.51 7.61 19.19
CA HIS A 132 6.22 7.60 17.91
C HIS A 132 5.25 7.37 16.75
N PRO A 133 5.26 8.23 15.71
CA PRO A 133 4.44 8.02 14.52
C PRO A 133 4.99 6.84 13.72
N LEU A 134 4.12 5.87 13.43
CA LEU A 134 4.39 4.73 12.57
C LEU A 134 3.37 4.72 11.43
N THR A 135 3.85 4.43 10.23
CA THR A 135 2.99 4.27 9.04
C THR A 135 3.09 2.85 8.51
N THR A 136 1.96 2.26 8.17
CA THR A 136 1.91 0.99 7.44
C THR A 136 0.99 1.13 6.25
N SER A 137 1.38 0.62 5.09
CA SER A 137 0.56 0.72 3.89
C SER A 137 0.42 -0.59 3.15
N MET A 138 -0.62 -0.66 2.32
CA MET A 138 -0.90 -1.75 1.40
C MET A 138 -1.20 -1.17 0.01
N PHE A 139 -0.67 -1.82 -1.03
CA PHE A 139 -1.01 -1.49 -2.40
C PHE A 139 -2.27 -2.24 -2.85
N LEU A 140 -3.07 -1.53 -3.63
CA LEU A 140 -4.28 -1.99 -4.30
C LEU A 140 -4.16 -1.68 -5.79
N GLN A 141 -4.42 -2.67 -6.62
CA GLN A 141 -4.49 -2.51 -8.06
C GLN A 141 -5.85 -2.98 -8.57
N VAL A 142 -6.38 -2.29 -9.57
CA VAL A 142 -7.61 -2.70 -10.26
C VAL A 142 -7.25 -3.25 -11.62
N GLU A 143 -7.62 -4.50 -11.88
CA GLU A 143 -7.51 -5.13 -13.19
C GLU A 143 -8.90 -5.25 -13.79
N GLN A 144 -9.06 -4.80 -15.03
CA GLN A 144 -10.33 -4.86 -15.73
C GLN A 144 -10.18 -5.62 -17.04
N ASN A 145 -10.99 -6.67 -17.20
CA ASN A 145 -11.00 -7.49 -18.40
C ASN A 145 -12.32 -7.26 -19.15
N GLU A 146 -12.24 -6.75 -20.37
CA GLU A 146 -13.40 -6.54 -21.23
C GLU A 146 -13.73 -7.81 -22.00
N THR A 147 -14.96 -8.28 -21.85
CA THR A 147 -15.46 -9.48 -22.53
C THR A 147 -16.77 -9.18 -23.25
N ALA A 148 -17.20 -10.08 -24.13
CA ALA A 148 -18.49 -9.99 -24.81
C ALA A 148 -19.70 -9.94 -23.85
N LYS A 149 -19.51 -10.26 -22.56
CA LYS A 149 -20.54 -10.21 -21.51
C LYS A 149 -20.48 -8.94 -20.65
N GLY A 150 -19.53 -8.04 -20.92
CA GLY A 150 -19.28 -6.82 -20.14
C GLY A 150 -17.85 -6.77 -19.58
N ILE A 151 -17.60 -5.75 -18.75
CA ILE A 151 -16.33 -5.56 -18.04
C ILE A 151 -16.36 -6.38 -16.76
N THR A 152 -15.34 -7.20 -16.53
CA THR A 152 -15.11 -7.88 -15.25
C THR A 152 -14.00 -7.16 -14.51
N THR A 153 -14.31 -6.64 -13.32
CA THR A 153 -13.37 -5.94 -12.44
C THR A 153 -12.82 -6.89 -11.40
N GLN A 154 -11.49 -6.98 -11.29
CA GLN A 154 -10.78 -7.70 -10.23
C GLN A 154 -9.97 -6.69 -9.42
N ILE A 155 -10.07 -6.78 -8.10
CA ILE A 155 -9.32 -5.93 -7.17
C ILE A 155 -8.22 -6.79 -6.54
N HIS A 156 -6.98 -6.40 -6.79
CA HIS A 156 -5.82 -7.09 -6.25
C HIS A 156 -5.33 -6.35 -5.01
N LEU A 157 -5.43 -7.00 -3.86
CA LEU A 157 -4.87 -6.51 -2.59
C LEU A 157 -3.51 -7.17 -2.36
N HIS A 158 -2.43 -6.39 -2.38
CA HIS A 158 -1.08 -6.97 -2.30
C HIS A 158 -0.63 -7.28 -0.86
N GLY A 159 -1.50 -7.16 0.15
CA GLY A 159 -1.17 -7.51 1.53
C GLY A 159 -1.33 -8.98 1.90
N GLY A 160 -2.06 -9.75 1.08
CA GLY A 160 -2.37 -11.16 1.33
C GLY A 160 -1.18 -12.11 1.20
N GLY A 161 -1.45 -13.41 1.33
CA GLY A 161 -0.44 -14.46 1.11
C GLY A 161 0.17 -14.41 -0.29
N TYR A 162 1.35 -15.00 -0.46
CA TYR A 162 1.99 -15.10 -1.77
C TYR A 162 1.09 -15.81 -2.77
N HIS A 163 0.90 -15.22 -3.96
CA HIS A 163 0.33 -15.95 -5.09
C HIS A 163 1.35 -17.01 -5.54
N ALA A 164 0.97 -18.28 -5.48
CA ALA A 164 1.84 -19.41 -5.81
C ALA A 164 2.37 -19.36 -7.26
N ASP A 165 1.65 -18.67 -8.14
CA ASP A 165 1.92 -18.62 -9.57
C ASP A 165 2.86 -17.47 -9.99
N VAL A 166 3.34 -16.64 -9.06
CA VAL A 166 4.19 -15.48 -9.37
C VAL A 166 5.63 -15.75 -8.92
N PRO A 167 6.61 -15.86 -9.86
CA PRO A 167 7.99 -16.24 -9.54
C PRO A 167 8.77 -15.16 -8.77
N VAL A 168 8.28 -13.92 -8.76
CA VAL A 168 8.86 -12.80 -8.01
C VAL A 168 7.75 -12.18 -7.17
N PRO A 169 7.93 -12.07 -5.84
CA PRO A 169 6.89 -11.51 -5.00
C PRO A 169 6.65 -10.04 -5.37
N THR A 170 5.40 -9.71 -5.65
CA THR A 170 4.97 -8.34 -5.96
C THR A 170 5.19 -7.43 -4.75
N ARG A 171 5.19 -6.11 -4.97
CA ARG A 171 5.24 -5.14 -3.88
C ARG A 171 3.94 -5.22 -3.09
N GLY A 172 4.04 -5.55 -1.81
CA GLY A 172 2.89 -5.68 -0.92
C GLY A 172 2.41 -4.34 -0.37
N GLY A 173 3.36 -3.56 0.12
CA GLY A 173 3.12 -2.25 0.72
C GLY A 173 4.37 -1.80 1.46
N ARG A 174 4.20 -1.06 2.56
CA ARG A 174 5.34 -0.49 3.29
C ARG A 174 5.16 -0.57 4.80
N PHE A 175 6.26 -0.80 5.51
CA PHE A 175 6.41 -0.49 6.92
C PHE A 175 7.34 0.71 7.04
N GLY A 176 6.83 1.83 7.53
CA GLY A 176 7.58 3.08 7.47
C GLY A 176 8.01 3.38 6.03
N GLN A 177 9.29 3.66 5.84
CA GLN A 177 9.89 3.90 4.52
C GLN A 177 10.31 2.61 3.78
N LEU A 178 10.24 1.44 4.43
CA LEU A 178 10.65 0.17 3.84
C LEU A 178 9.51 -0.44 3.01
N THR A 179 9.69 -0.55 1.69
CA THR A 179 8.80 -1.37 0.85
C THR A 179 9.02 -2.83 1.16
N VAL A 180 7.94 -3.55 1.44
CA VAL A 180 7.96 -4.99 1.68
C VAL A 180 7.25 -5.76 0.57
N PRO A 181 7.69 -7.00 0.29
CA PRO A 181 6.98 -7.88 -0.62
C PRO A 181 5.59 -8.24 -0.10
N GLN A 182 4.72 -8.74 -0.98
CA GLN A 182 3.48 -9.42 -0.60
C GLN A 182 3.76 -10.51 0.45
N GLY A 183 2.79 -10.84 1.31
CA GLY A 183 2.94 -11.79 2.41
C GLY A 183 3.56 -11.22 3.69
N PHE A 184 4.33 -10.13 3.63
CA PHE A 184 4.88 -9.50 4.84
C PHE A 184 3.85 -8.67 5.62
N LEU A 185 2.74 -8.30 4.98
CA LEU A 185 1.68 -7.51 5.61
C LEU A 185 0.66 -8.36 6.38
N ILE A 186 0.77 -9.69 6.40
CA ILE A 186 -0.17 -10.60 7.09
C ILE A 186 -0.42 -10.17 8.55
N MET A 187 0.62 -9.69 9.24
CA MET A 187 0.52 -9.26 10.64
C MET A 187 -0.36 -8.00 10.84
N VAL A 188 -0.53 -7.18 9.80
CA VAL A 188 -1.30 -5.94 9.84
C VAL A 188 -2.57 -6.00 8.97
N MET A 189 -2.82 -7.13 8.29
CA MET A 189 -4.05 -7.34 7.50
C MET A 189 -5.34 -7.10 8.29
N PRO A 190 -5.47 -7.55 9.56
CA PRO A 190 -6.69 -7.29 10.33
C PRO A 190 -7.02 -5.80 10.50
N ASP A 191 -6.01 -4.92 10.47
CA ASP A 191 -6.23 -3.47 10.54
C ASP A 191 -6.90 -2.96 9.26
N PHE A 192 -6.42 -3.41 8.10
CA PHE A 192 -7.00 -3.07 6.79
C PHE A 192 -8.40 -3.67 6.61
N GLU A 193 -8.63 -4.89 7.06
CA GLU A 193 -9.94 -5.53 7.03
C GLU A 193 -10.97 -4.76 7.86
N LYS A 194 -10.61 -4.31 9.07
CA LYS A 194 -11.47 -3.46 9.89
C LYS A 194 -11.78 -2.13 9.23
N ILE A 195 -10.79 -1.49 8.61
CA ILE A 195 -11.01 -0.25 7.85
C ILE A 195 -11.98 -0.52 6.68
N ALA A 196 -11.79 -1.61 5.94
CA ALA A 196 -12.69 -1.97 4.84
C ALA A 196 -14.12 -2.23 5.32
N GLN A 197 -14.30 -2.92 6.46
CA GLN A 197 -15.61 -3.14 7.08
C GLN A 197 -16.28 -1.82 7.47
N LEU A 198 -15.51 -0.84 7.95
CA LEU A 198 -16.06 0.48 8.25
C LEU A 198 -16.64 1.15 7.01
N PHE A 199 -16.11 0.89 5.81
CA PHE A 199 -16.49 1.55 4.55
C PHE A 199 -17.15 0.60 3.54
N GLU A 200 -17.83 -0.44 4.00
CA GLU A 200 -18.40 -1.47 3.12
C GLU A 200 -19.35 -0.87 2.08
N THR A 201 -20.19 0.09 2.46
CA THR A 201 -21.12 0.78 1.56
C THR A 201 -20.39 1.51 0.44
N GLU A 202 -19.36 2.29 0.77
CA GLU A 202 -18.59 3.06 -0.20
C GLU A 202 -17.76 2.15 -1.11
N ILE A 203 -17.24 1.04 -0.58
CA ILE A 203 -16.52 0.03 -1.35
C ILE A 203 -17.47 -0.69 -2.33
N ASP A 204 -18.68 -1.03 -1.90
CA ASP A 204 -19.66 -1.69 -2.77
C ASP A 204 -20.08 -0.77 -3.93
N LEU A 205 -20.45 0.48 -3.62
CA LEU A 205 -20.79 1.48 -4.62
C LEU A 205 -19.62 1.78 -5.57
N GLY A 206 -18.42 1.97 -5.03
CA GLY A 206 -17.26 2.42 -5.81
C GLY A 206 -16.58 1.32 -6.63
N PHE A 207 -16.61 0.06 -6.16
CA PHE A 207 -15.82 -1.01 -6.78
C PHE A 207 -16.63 -2.20 -7.32
N ARG A 208 -17.87 -2.41 -6.85
CA ARG A 208 -18.72 -3.52 -7.33
C ARG A 208 -19.81 -3.08 -8.28
N GLN A 209 -20.32 -1.87 -8.10
CA GLN A 209 -21.38 -1.32 -8.95
C GLN A 209 -20.86 -0.49 -10.14
N MET A 210 -19.59 -0.11 -10.10
CA MET A 210 -18.93 0.60 -11.21
C MET A 210 -18.46 -0.39 -12.28
N ALA A 211 -18.75 -0.08 -13.54
CA ALA A 211 -18.31 -0.87 -14.68
C ALA A 211 -16.84 -0.61 -15.02
N ARG A 212 -16.40 0.66 -14.97
CA ARG A 212 -15.01 1.06 -15.22
C ARG A 212 -14.45 1.84 -14.03
N ILE A 213 -13.22 1.50 -13.66
CA ILE A 213 -12.49 2.12 -12.57
C ILE A 213 -11.09 2.43 -13.09
N THR A 214 -10.75 3.70 -13.18
CA THR A 214 -9.44 4.14 -13.64
C THR A 214 -8.76 4.91 -12.52
N ILE A 215 -7.67 4.35 -12.01
CA ILE A 215 -6.79 5.05 -11.07
C ILE A 215 -5.75 5.77 -11.91
N GLU A 216 -5.54 7.05 -11.62
CA GLU A 216 -4.53 7.90 -12.25
C GLU A 216 -3.81 8.69 -11.16
N ASP A 217 -2.76 9.42 -11.54
CA ASP A 217 -2.06 10.30 -10.61
C ASP A 217 -3.02 11.32 -9.99
N ASN A 218 -3.14 11.27 -8.66
CA ASN A 218 -3.96 12.15 -7.82
C ASN A 218 -5.48 12.08 -8.03
N ARG A 219 -6.00 11.09 -8.77
CA ARG A 219 -7.46 10.95 -8.95
C ARG A 219 -7.89 9.53 -9.30
N ILE A 220 -9.15 9.23 -9.02
CA ILE A 220 -9.84 8.03 -9.47
C ILE A 220 -11.07 8.44 -10.27
N VAL A 221 -11.28 7.78 -11.40
CA VAL A 221 -12.44 7.93 -12.26
C VAL A 221 -13.29 6.67 -12.15
N LEU A 222 -14.56 6.85 -11.82
CA LEU A 222 -15.52 5.77 -11.63
C LEU A 222 -16.64 5.98 -12.64
N ASP A 223 -16.92 4.95 -13.44
CA ASP A 223 -17.94 5.00 -14.48
C ASP A 223 -18.90 3.81 -14.33
N PRO A 224 -20.20 4.05 -14.07
CA PRO A 224 -21.20 2.99 -14.01
C PRO A 224 -21.59 2.45 -15.40
N LYS A 225 -21.24 3.15 -16.49
CA LYS A 225 -21.66 2.78 -17.85
C LYS A 225 -21.04 1.46 -18.29
N GLN A 226 -21.89 0.54 -18.72
CA GLN A 226 -21.42 -0.62 -19.46
C GLN A 226 -20.97 -0.21 -20.86
N PRO A 227 -19.91 -0.84 -21.40
CA PRO A 227 -19.46 -0.53 -22.76
C PRO A 227 -20.61 -0.78 -23.74
N THR A 228 -20.98 0.26 -24.48
CA THR A 228 -22.02 0.15 -25.50
C THR A 228 -21.43 -0.66 -26.65
N ARG A 229 -22.13 -1.74 -27.06
CA ARG A 229 -21.76 -2.63 -28.18
C ARG A 229 -21.85 -1.86 -29.51
N THR A 230 -20.99 -0.88 -29.77
CA THR A 230 -21.03 -0.11 -31.02
C THR A 230 -19.67 0.52 -31.31
N GLU A 231 -18.60 -0.26 -31.35
CA GLU A 231 -17.31 0.19 -31.93
C GLU A 231 -16.41 -0.99 -32.39
N GLN A 232 -17.03 -2.11 -32.79
CA GLN A 232 -16.33 -3.19 -33.51
C GLN A 232 -17.16 -3.63 -34.72
N SER A 233 -17.48 -2.68 -35.58
CA SER A 233 -18.03 -2.95 -36.92
C SER A 233 -17.73 -1.74 -37.82
N GLY A 234 -16.45 -1.51 -38.07
CA GLY A 234 -15.95 -0.49 -38.98
C GLY A 234 -14.49 -0.82 -39.30
N GLU A 235 -14.19 -1.03 -40.58
CA GLU A 235 -12.85 -1.22 -41.15
C GLU A 235 -12.18 -2.59 -40.95
N GLN A 236 -12.82 -3.63 -41.49
CA GLN A 236 -12.12 -4.45 -42.49
C GLN A 236 -12.94 -4.44 -43.78
N ASN A 237 -12.68 -3.42 -44.60
CA ASN A 237 -12.95 -3.43 -46.03
C ASN A 237 -11.71 -2.82 -46.69
N PHE A 238 -10.79 -3.68 -47.12
CA PHE A 238 -10.14 -3.73 -48.44
C PHE A 238 -8.98 -4.73 -48.39
#